data_AF-A0A2V6YLR0-F1
#
_entry.id   AF-A0A2V6YLR0-F1
#
_cell.length_a   1.000
_cell.length_b   1.000
_cell.length_c   1.000
_cell.angle_alpha   90.00
_cell.angle_beta   90.00
_cell.angle_gamma   90.00
#
_symmetry.space_group_name_H-M   'P 1'
#
loop_
_entity.id
_entity.type
_entity.pdbx_description
1 polymer ?
#
loop_
_entity_poly.entity_id
_entity_poly.type
_entity_poly.pdbx_seq_one_letter_code
_entity_poly.pdbx_strand_id
1 'polypeptide(L)'
;MKANVAWLIAGLLVLGGFSGAVAAGLAEKVKVEVDASERQPGMEPGMYVCAGGHLHIKGTVQNLADVPLGRIKVVGKAFDSAGKLLGTATVAAAKSTLKPGEKAPFDLEFVSVSGPRIQQVKKREITVVDAPPVAR
;
A
#
# COMPACT_ATOMS: atom_id res chain seq x y z
N MET A 1 -18.06 -35.76 11.54
CA MET A 1 -18.20 -34.36 12.00
C MET A 1 -17.20 -34.10 13.12
N LYS A 2 -16.06 -33.45 12.85
CA LYS A 2 -15.17 -32.87 13.87
C LYS A 2 -14.51 -31.61 13.32
N ALA A 3 -14.38 -30.62 14.19
CA ALA A 3 -14.45 -29.19 13.93
C ALA A 3 -13.21 -28.58 13.24
N ASN A 4 -13.48 -27.45 12.58
CA ASN A 4 -12.54 -26.56 11.91
C ASN A 4 -11.57 -25.91 12.90
N VAL A 5 -10.29 -25.87 12.52
CA VAL A 5 -9.21 -25.22 13.24
C VAL A 5 -9.33 -23.70 13.09
N ALA A 6 -9.57 -23.02 14.20
CA ALA A 6 -9.42 -21.57 14.31
C ALA A 6 -7.93 -21.24 14.49
N TRP A 7 -7.36 -20.44 13.58
CA TRP A 7 -6.03 -19.86 13.77
C TRP A 7 -6.16 -18.49 14.44
N LEU A 8 -5.63 -18.41 15.66
CA LEU A 8 -5.54 -17.22 16.49
C LEU A 8 -4.58 -16.21 15.84
N ILE A 9 -5.09 -15.01 15.55
CA ILE A 9 -4.25 -13.85 15.24
C ILE A 9 -3.70 -13.35 16.57
N ALA A 10 -2.39 -13.50 16.77
CA ALA A 10 -1.68 -12.93 17.91
C ALA A 10 -1.70 -11.40 17.80
N GLY A 11 -2.42 -10.77 18.73
CA GLY A 11 -2.34 -9.32 18.95
C GLY A 11 -1.03 -8.95 19.61
N LEU A 12 -0.39 -7.90 19.12
CA LEU A 12 0.66 -7.20 19.84
C LEU A 12 0.13 -5.82 20.25
N LEU A 13 -0.07 -5.70 21.56
CA LEU A 13 -0.47 -4.51 22.29
C LEU A 13 0.80 -3.68 22.53
N VAL A 14 0.86 -2.44 22.02
CA VAL A 14 1.86 -1.45 22.47
C VAL A 14 1.10 -0.30 23.13
N LEU A 15 1.21 -0.24 24.45
CA LEU A 15 0.86 0.91 25.28
C LEU A 15 1.99 1.95 25.17
N GLY A 16 1.64 3.17 24.75
CA GLY A 16 2.51 4.34 24.81
C GLY A 16 1.69 5.60 24.63
N GLY A 17 1.42 6.30 25.74
CA GLY A 17 0.69 7.56 25.72
C GLY A 17 1.51 8.70 25.12
N PHE A 18 0.86 9.50 24.27
CA PHE A 18 1.28 10.86 23.94
C PHE A 18 0.02 11.73 23.78
N SER A 19 -0.07 12.78 24.59
CA SER A 19 -1.16 13.75 24.60
C SER A 19 -1.04 14.71 23.41
N GLY A 20 -2.17 14.98 22.75
CA GLY A 20 -2.39 16.22 21.98
C GLY A 20 -2.18 16.15 20.47
N ALA A 21 -3.19 15.65 19.74
CA ALA A 21 -3.77 16.31 18.56
C ALA A 21 -4.91 15.44 18.01
N VAL A 22 -6.14 15.97 18.01
CA VAL A 22 -7.29 15.40 17.30
C VAL A 22 -7.07 15.67 15.80
N ALA A 23 -6.11 14.96 15.21
CA ALA A 23 -5.79 14.93 13.79
C ALA A 23 -4.92 13.70 13.48
N ALA A 24 -5.12 12.58 14.20
CA ALA A 24 -4.64 11.27 13.73
C ALA A 24 -5.30 11.01 12.37
N GLY A 25 -4.52 11.24 11.32
CA GLY A 25 -5.00 11.50 9.97
C GLY A 25 -5.78 10.33 9.42
N LEU A 26 -6.86 10.60 8.70
CA LEU A 26 -7.70 9.59 8.05
C LEU A 26 -6.91 8.62 7.15
N ALA A 27 -5.68 8.97 6.76
CA ALA A 27 -4.73 8.10 6.07
C ALA A 27 -4.39 6.82 6.85
N GLU A 28 -4.30 6.87 8.18
CA GLU A 28 -4.06 5.69 9.02
C GLU A 28 -5.26 4.73 9.03
N LYS A 29 -6.45 5.24 8.71
CA LYS A 29 -7.67 4.45 8.54
C LYS A 29 -7.81 3.90 7.11
N VAL A 30 -6.77 3.96 6.29
CA VAL A 30 -6.74 3.33 4.97
C VAL A 30 -5.87 2.09 5.02
N LYS A 31 -6.48 0.92 4.85
CA LYS A 31 -5.74 -0.34 4.74
C LYS A 31 -5.15 -0.47 3.34
N VAL A 32 -3.89 -0.87 3.25
CA VAL A 32 -3.20 -1.21 2.00
C VAL A 32 -2.99 -2.72 1.93
N GLU A 33 -3.34 -3.33 0.80
CA GLU A 33 -3.08 -4.74 0.50
C GLU A 33 -2.37 -4.83 -0.85
N VAL A 34 -1.22 -5.51 -0.94
CA VAL A 34 -0.54 -5.75 -2.22
C VAL A 34 -1.22 -6.92 -2.93
N ASP A 35 -1.48 -6.78 -4.24
CA ASP A 35 -2.23 -7.77 -5.01
C ASP A 35 -1.35 -8.98 -5.34
N ALA A 36 -1.35 -9.98 -4.45
CA ALA A 36 -0.54 -11.19 -4.61
C ALA A 36 -1.03 -12.14 -5.73
N SER A 37 -2.16 -11.81 -6.37
CA SER A 37 -2.77 -12.60 -7.46
C SER A 37 -1.94 -12.55 -8.74
N GLU A 38 -1.28 -11.42 -9.01
CA GLU A 38 -0.43 -11.25 -10.18
C GLU A 38 0.96 -11.83 -9.89
N ARG A 39 1.29 -12.92 -10.58
CA ARG A 39 2.55 -13.65 -10.43
C ARG A 39 3.33 -13.59 -11.73
N GLN A 40 4.15 -12.57 -11.88
CA GLN A 40 5.22 -12.61 -12.88
C GLN A 40 6.33 -13.54 -12.35
N PRO A 41 6.76 -14.58 -13.11
CA PRO A 41 7.82 -15.49 -12.67
C PRO A 41 9.09 -14.74 -12.26
N GLY A 42 9.67 -15.11 -11.12
CA GLY A 42 10.88 -14.47 -10.60
C GLY A 42 10.67 -13.13 -9.90
N MET A 43 9.43 -12.66 -9.74
CA MET A 43 9.09 -11.42 -9.02
C MET A 43 8.29 -11.72 -7.75
N GLU A 44 8.39 -10.82 -6.76
CA GLU A 44 7.53 -10.92 -5.58
C GLU A 44 6.05 -10.67 -5.94
N PRO A 45 5.08 -11.23 -5.20
CA PRO A 45 3.66 -11.07 -5.50
C PRO A 45 3.24 -9.59 -5.57
N GLY A 46 2.45 -9.25 -6.59
CA GLY A 46 2.01 -7.88 -6.86
C GLY A 46 3.05 -6.98 -7.53
N MET A 47 4.26 -7.50 -7.80
CA MET A 47 5.26 -6.82 -8.61
C MET A 47 5.26 -7.34 -10.04
N TYR A 48 5.43 -6.43 -10.99
CA TYR A 48 5.60 -6.78 -12.41
C TYR A 48 6.46 -5.73 -13.11
N VAL A 49 6.86 -6.02 -14.35
CA VAL A 49 7.61 -5.09 -15.20
C VAL A 49 6.76 -4.75 -16.42
N CYS A 50 6.52 -3.45 -16.65
CA CYS A 50 5.75 -3.03 -17.82
C CYS A 50 6.56 -3.11 -19.12
N ALA A 51 5.92 -2.90 -20.26
CA ALA A 51 6.60 -2.88 -21.56
C ALA A 51 7.69 -1.81 -21.68
N GLY A 52 7.59 -0.72 -20.90
CA GLY A 52 8.64 0.30 -20.78
C GLY A 52 9.84 -0.11 -19.92
N GLY A 53 9.80 -1.30 -19.30
CA GLY A 53 10.89 -1.81 -18.47
C GLY A 53 10.93 -1.22 -17.06
N HIS A 54 9.89 -0.52 -16.61
CA HIS A 54 9.78 0.01 -15.26
C HIS A 54 9.20 -1.03 -14.30
N LEU A 55 9.64 -0.99 -13.05
CA LEU A 55 9.02 -1.76 -11.98
C LEU A 55 7.65 -1.16 -11.62
N HIS A 56 6.66 -2.03 -11.48
CA HIS A 56 5.35 -1.70 -10.94
C HIS A 56 5.04 -2.49 -9.68
N ILE A 57 4.21 -1.90 -8.81
CA ILE A 57 3.59 -2.58 -7.66
C ILE A 57 2.10 -2.29 -7.65
N LYS A 58 1.29 -3.34 -7.81
CA LYS A 58 -0.17 -3.27 -7.72
C LYS A 58 -0.68 -3.64 -6.34
N GLY A 59 -1.77 -2.98 -5.96
CA GLY A 59 -2.48 -3.31 -4.74
C GLY A 59 -3.83 -2.62 -4.67
N THR A 60 -4.45 -2.78 -3.52
CA THR A 60 -5.76 -2.26 -3.21
C THR A 60 -5.70 -1.44 -1.92
N VAL A 61 -6.38 -0.29 -1.91
CA VAL A 61 -6.68 0.47 -0.69
C VAL A 61 -8.12 0.20 -0.25
N GLN A 62 -8.35 0.16 1.07
CA GLN A 62 -9.69 0.08 1.66
C GLN A 62 -9.89 1.21 2.66
N ASN A 63 -11.02 1.92 2.54
CA ASN A 63 -11.43 2.89 3.54
C ASN A 63 -11.99 2.18 4.78
N LEU A 64 -11.29 2.25 5.92
CA LEU A 64 -11.76 1.76 7.22
C LEU A 64 -12.30 2.90 8.12
N ALA A 65 -12.34 4.13 7.61
CA ALA A 65 -13.01 5.23 8.29
C ALA A 65 -14.54 5.10 8.18
N ASP A 66 -15.22 5.80 9.07
CA ASP A 66 -16.68 5.95 9.15
C ASP A 66 -17.22 7.06 8.24
N VAL A 67 -16.34 7.76 7.53
CA VAL A 67 -16.69 8.83 6.57
C VAL A 67 -16.19 8.50 5.16
N PRO A 68 -16.84 9.02 4.10
CA PRO A 68 -16.30 8.96 2.75
C PRO A 68 -14.96 9.69 2.67
N LEU A 69 -13.96 9.03 2.09
CA LEU A 69 -12.66 9.62 1.80
C LEU A 69 -12.59 9.98 0.32
N GLY A 70 -11.99 11.11 0.01
CA GLY A 70 -11.69 11.58 -1.32
C GLY A 70 -10.48 10.85 -1.91
N ARG A 71 -9.78 11.53 -2.82
CA ARG A 71 -8.72 10.94 -3.63
C ARG A 71 -7.54 10.48 -2.75
N ILE A 72 -7.47 9.18 -2.49
CA ILE A 72 -6.40 8.55 -1.72
C ILE A 72 -5.09 8.61 -2.51
N LYS A 73 -4.02 9.13 -1.92
CA LYS A 73 -2.67 9.11 -2.50
C LYS A 73 -1.79 8.11 -1.77
N VAL A 74 -1.11 7.29 -2.56
CA VAL A 74 -0.20 6.25 -2.11
C VAL A 74 1.21 6.58 -2.60
N VAL A 75 2.19 6.42 -1.72
CA VAL A 75 3.62 6.54 -2.04
C VAL A 75 4.29 5.20 -1.85
N GLY A 76 5.10 4.80 -2.82
CA GLY A 76 5.97 3.65 -2.76
C GLY A 76 7.44 4.07 -2.66
N LYS A 77 8.23 3.32 -1.90
CA LYS A 77 9.69 3.40 -1.86
C LYS A 77 10.28 2.01 -2.10
N ALA A 78 11.28 1.91 -2.97
CA ALA A 78 12.01 0.69 -3.26
C ALA A 78 13.46 0.84 -2.79
N PHE A 79 13.99 -0.17 -2.12
CA PHE A 79 15.34 -0.16 -1.54
C PHE A 79 16.10 -1.42 -1.89
N ASP A 80 17.44 -1.31 -1.89
CA ASP A 80 18.32 -2.48 -1.97
C ASP A 80 18.48 -3.20 -0.63
N SER A 81 19.29 -4.27 -0.62
CA SER A 81 19.58 -5.06 0.59
C SER A 81 20.30 -4.28 1.68
N ALA A 82 21.02 -3.21 1.33
CA ALA A 82 21.71 -2.35 2.28
C ALA A 82 20.81 -1.22 2.81
N GLY A 83 19.55 -1.15 2.36
CA GLY A 83 18.61 -0.10 2.73
C GLY A 83 18.79 1.20 1.94
N LYS A 84 19.58 1.22 0.87
CA LYS A 84 19.71 2.39 0.00
C LYS A 84 18.45 2.56 -0.83
N LEU A 85 17.91 3.78 -0.86
CA LEU A 85 16.76 4.12 -1.68
C LEU A 85 17.12 4.01 -3.18
N LEU A 86 16.42 3.13 -3.89
CA LEU A 86 16.55 2.93 -5.34
C LEU A 86 15.55 3.79 -6.11
N GLY A 87 14.35 4.01 -5.58
CA GLY A 87 13.36 4.86 -6.23
C GLY A 87 12.11 5.07 -5.41
N THR A 88 11.34 6.07 -5.82
CA THR A 88 10.05 6.42 -5.25
C THR A 88 8.99 6.46 -6.35
N ALA A 89 7.77 6.09 -6.01
CA ALA A 89 6.60 6.19 -6.87
C ALA A 89 5.46 6.87 -6.11
N THR A 90 4.56 7.54 -6.81
CA THR A 90 3.36 8.14 -6.22
C THR A 90 2.19 7.96 -7.16
N VAL A 91 1.05 7.54 -6.64
CA VAL A 91 -0.16 7.33 -7.42
C VAL A 91 -1.40 7.66 -6.60
N ALA A 92 -2.48 8.05 -7.27
CA ALA A 92 -3.79 8.09 -6.66
C ALA A 92 -4.53 6.76 -6.88
N ALA A 93 -5.30 6.30 -5.91
CA ALA A 93 -6.18 5.15 -6.12
C ALA A 93 -7.16 5.41 -7.27
N ALA A 94 -7.58 4.35 -7.97
CA ALA A 94 -8.37 4.44 -9.19
C ALA A 94 -9.75 5.12 -8.99
N LYS A 95 -10.29 5.09 -7.76
CA LYS A 95 -11.53 5.80 -7.41
C LYS A 95 -11.19 7.12 -6.73
N SER A 96 -11.85 8.20 -7.17
CA SER A 96 -11.73 9.53 -6.58
C SER A 96 -12.38 9.65 -5.19
N THR A 97 -13.30 8.74 -4.86
CA THR A 97 -14.00 8.68 -3.57
C THR A 97 -14.17 7.23 -3.15
N LEU A 98 -13.97 6.94 -1.87
CA LEU A 98 -14.22 5.65 -1.23
C LEU A 98 -15.18 5.82 -0.07
N LYS A 99 -16.36 5.17 -0.14
CA LYS A 99 -17.26 5.07 1.00
C LYS A 99 -16.65 4.17 2.10
N PRO A 100 -17.15 4.24 3.35
CA PRO A 100 -16.75 3.31 4.39
C PRO A 100 -16.80 1.84 3.93
N GLY A 101 -15.72 1.11 4.14
CA GLY A 101 -15.54 -0.29 3.73
C GLY A 101 -15.19 -0.51 2.25
N GLU A 102 -15.30 0.52 1.39
CA GLU A 102 -15.06 0.39 -0.04
C GLU A 102 -13.58 0.24 -0.38
N LYS A 103 -13.30 -0.50 -1.46
CA LYS A 103 -11.96 -0.75 -2.00
C LYS A 103 -11.74 -0.08 -3.36
N ALA A 104 -10.50 0.33 -3.62
CA ALA A 104 -10.04 0.75 -4.95
C ALA A 104 -8.61 0.26 -5.23
N PRO A 105 -8.32 -0.17 -6.47
CA PRO A 105 -6.97 -0.54 -6.86
C PRO A 105 -6.06 0.69 -7.01
N PHE A 106 -4.75 0.47 -6.93
CA PHE A 106 -3.70 1.41 -7.30
C PHE A 106 -2.56 0.66 -8.00
N ASP A 107 -1.76 1.39 -8.79
CA ASP A 107 -0.62 0.86 -9.53
C ASP A 107 0.55 1.84 -9.43
N LEU A 108 1.56 1.50 -8.62
CA LEU A 108 2.74 2.34 -8.41
C LEU A 108 3.79 2.04 -9.48
N GLU A 109 4.02 3.00 -10.36
CA GLU A 109 5.11 2.93 -11.36
C GLU A 109 6.39 3.59 -10.83
N PHE A 110 7.46 2.80 -10.71
CA PHE A 110 8.78 3.26 -10.31
C PHE A 110 9.63 3.54 -11.56
N VAL A 111 9.41 4.69 -12.20
CA VAL A 111 10.12 5.10 -13.44
C VAL A 111 11.66 5.06 -13.30
N SER A 112 12.17 5.33 -12.09
CA SER A 112 13.62 5.31 -11.79
C SER A 112 14.18 3.91 -11.50
N VAL A 113 13.34 2.89 -11.41
CA VAL A 113 13.70 1.50 -11.13
C VAL A 113 13.38 0.65 -12.35
N SER A 114 14.38 0.51 -13.23
CA SER A 114 14.26 -0.18 -14.51
C SER A 114 15.47 -1.05 -14.82
N GLY A 115 15.31 -1.97 -15.77
CA GLY A 115 16.39 -2.84 -16.24
C GLY A 115 17.11 -3.59 -15.11
N PRO A 116 18.46 -3.62 -15.08
CA PRO A 116 19.22 -4.31 -14.03
C PRO A 116 18.94 -3.81 -12.61
N ARG A 117 18.43 -2.59 -12.45
CA ARG A 117 18.12 -2.00 -11.13
C ARG A 117 16.96 -2.70 -10.44
N ILE A 118 16.06 -3.33 -11.20
CA ILE A 118 14.93 -4.11 -10.66
C ILE A 118 15.45 -5.25 -9.78
N GLN A 119 16.53 -5.92 -10.20
CA GLN A 119 17.11 -7.05 -9.45
C GLN A 119 17.75 -6.64 -8.12
N GLN A 120 18.05 -5.35 -7.98
CA GLN A 120 18.61 -4.79 -6.75
C GLN A 120 17.53 -4.51 -5.71
N VAL A 121 16.25 -4.46 -6.08
CA VAL A 121 15.16 -4.22 -5.12
C VAL A 121 15.02 -5.44 -4.20
N LYS A 122 15.17 -5.20 -2.90
CA LYS A 122 15.04 -6.22 -1.84
C LYS A 122 14.06 -5.84 -0.75
N LYS A 123 13.78 -4.55 -0.59
CA LYS A 123 12.77 -4.04 0.34
C LYS A 123 11.89 -2.99 -0.35
N ARG A 124 10.64 -2.93 0.07
CA ARG A 124 9.66 -1.93 -0.37
C ARG A 124 8.86 -1.43 0.82
N GLU A 125 8.47 -0.16 0.76
CA GLU A 125 7.56 0.47 1.71
C GLU A 125 6.44 1.13 0.91
N ILE A 126 5.20 0.93 1.34
CA ILE A 126 4.01 1.50 0.72
C ILE A 126 3.25 2.23 1.81
N THR A 127 2.91 3.50 1.58
CA THR A 127 2.29 4.35 2.60
C THR A 127 1.20 5.20 1.96
N VAL A 128 0.07 5.33 2.66
CA VAL A 128 -0.96 6.31 2.31
C VAL A 128 -0.53 7.66 2.90
N VAL A 129 -0.37 8.66 2.03
CA VAL A 129 0.11 9.99 2.43
C VAL A 129 -0.98 11.06 2.43
N ASP A 130 -2.11 10.78 1.78
CA ASP A 130 -3.24 11.69 1.71
C ASP A 130 -4.54 10.90 1.59
N ALA A 131 -5.54 11.30 2.37
CA ALA A 131 -6.85 10.68 2.44
C ALA A 131 -7.87 11.71 2.96
N PRO A 132 -8.18 12.76 2.18
CA PRO A 132 -9.01 13.85 2.65
C PRO A 132 -10.45 13.39 2.84
N PRO A 133 -11.21 13.90 3.82
CA PRO A 133 -12.65 13.66 3.88
C PRO A 133 -13.34 14.34 2.70
N VAL A 134 -14.41 13.74 2.17
CA VAL A 134 -15.26 14.43 1.19
C VAL A 134 -16.14 15.44 1.92
N ALA A 135 -16.01 16.72 1.58
CA ALA A 135 -16.91 17.75 2.08
C ALA A 135 -18.35 17.47 1.61
N ARG A 136 -19.32 17.61 2.51
CA ARG A 136 -20.74 17.51 2.19
C ARG A 136 -21.23 18.75 1.46
#